data_AF-A0A1R2CKG8-F1
#
_entry.id   AF-A0A1R2CKG8-F1
#
_cell.length_a   1.000
_cell.length_b   1.000
_cell.length_c   1.000
_cell.angle_alpha   90.00
_cell.angle_beta   90.00
_cell.angle_gamma   90.00
#
_symmetry.space_group_name_H-M   'P 1'
#
loop_
_entity.id
_entity.type
_entity.pdbx_description
1 polymer ?
#
loop_
_entity_poly.entity_id
_entity_poly.type
_entity_poly.pdbx_seq_one_letter_code
_entity_poly.pdbx_strand_id
1 'polypeptide(L)'
;MFDNFEVTIIRVEGLGTISKATCFVHMNDEIVDSVSIKDLESGQHTCTVPSKGELRFSVEELVSIASVRFDINIIKCQGYHWLPMFPEGSDIILEVPEEVGLPRILLIFQSRKFLSPVIEITETSEVSENVEFGEFTEVPTEEMTKNVELRMKIMELEQSLQFEKQSQMQSIEKIARDYKANMDKLNFEIEKYKIWSDKYKSKCLTLTEDLEKKTKMIKDASEEKEMLKTELNLYKGKYSELFAAQEKMHQLLDSKDKEISLLRSANNVSEKQLDIAVLGSLSIIPKKEVKKKKAKLIDFPIENKPINAKQFETMDNADIIQMHLQENLIKLKLEGFFTRSNEQFYKVGCKRIGVVLKNGSIYCKLGDTYKTLENYIFTHCTQELENFIKKRANSKPTHRRYHTFSNSFDNTLTIENKITKPQPESKKFLRVKNKSITPQLARSSKNKLSS
;
A
#
# COMPACT_ATOMS: atom_id res chain seq x y z
N MET A 1 11.71 -32.48 -37.51
CA MET A 1 11.15 -31.96 -36.25
C MET A 1 12.33 -31.48 -35.42
N PHE A 2 12.21 -30.38 -34.69
CA PHE A 2 13.27 -29.97 -33.77
C PHE A 2 13.17 -30.88 -32.56
N ASP A 3 14.13 -31.78 -32.38
CA ASP A 3 13.97 -32.81 -31.36
C ASP A 3 14.37 -32.28 -29.97
N ASN A 4 15.25 -31.27 -29.90
CA ASN A 4 15.71 -30.68 -28.65
C ASN A 4 15.87 -29.15 -28.72
N PHE A 5 15.62 -28.47 -27.60
CA PHE A 5 16.00 -27.09 -27.31
C PHE A 5 17.26 -27.05 -26.45
N GLU A 6 18.03 -25.99 -26.63
CA GLU A 6 19.14 -25.63 -25.78
C GLU A 6 18.67 -24.53 -24.84
N VAL A 7 18.69 -24.81 -23.54
CA VAL A 7 18.21 -23.91 -22.49
C VAL A 7 19.38 -23.45 -21.65
N THR A 8 19.61 -22.14 -21.67
CA THR A 8 20.66 -21.51 -20.87
C THR A 8 20.04 -20.82 -19.67
N ILE A 9 20.45 -21.22 -18.47
CA ILE A 9 20.10 -20.53 -17.22
C ILE A 9 21.07 -19.37 -17.08
N ILE A 10 20.54 -18.15 -16.97
CA ILE A 10 21.36 -16.94 -16.85
C ILE A 10 21.40 -16.46 -15.41
N ARG A 11 20.22 -16.30 -14.80
CA ARG A 11 20.11 -15.60 -13.52
C ARG A 11 18.85 -15.97 -12.76
N VAL A 12 18.94 -15.98 -11.43
CA VAL A 12 17.82 -16.07 -10.49
C VAL A 12 17.79 -14.83 -9.61
N GLU A 13 16.61 -14.24 -9.40
CA GLU A 13 16.43 -13.03 -8.60
C GLU A 13 15.29 -13.18 -7.57
N GLY A 14 15.40 -12.44 -6.46
CA GLY A 14 14.32 -12.26 -5.50
C GLY A 14 14.17 -13.34 -4.42
N LEU A 15 15.09 -14.32 -4.36
CA LEU A 15 15.08 -15.39 -3.35
C LEU A 15 15.96 -15.09 -2.11
N GLY A 16 16.43 -13.85 -1.95
CA GLY A 16 17.31 -13.47 -0.85
C GLY A 16 18.72 -14.03 -1.00
N THR A 17 19.33 -14.49 0.10
CA THR A 17 20.72 -14.96 0.14
C THR A 17 20.81 -16.42 -0.31
N ILE A 18 20.98 -16.66 -1.62
CA ILE A 18 21.02 -18.00 -2.25
C ILE A 18 22.42 -18.45 -2.69
N SER A 19 23.49 -17.93 -2.06
CA SER A 19 24.88 -18.17 -2.51
C SER A 19 25.34 -19.63 -2.41
N LYS A 20 24.61 -20.48 -1.69
CA LYS A 20 24.87 -21.92 -1.57
C LYS A 20 23.80 -22.80 -2.23
N ALA A 21 22.79 -22.19 -2.84
CA ALA A 21 21.71 -22.93 -3.47
C ALA A 21 22.16 -23.53 -4.81
N THR A 22 21.50 -24.61 -5.22
CA THR A 22 21.67 -25.27 -6.51
C THR A 22 20.35 -25.19 -7.27
N CYS A 23 20.42 -24.81 -8.55
CA CYS A 23 19.30 -24.87 -9.47
C CYS A 23 19.27 -26.24 -10.14
N PHE A 24 18.19 -26.99 -9.96
CA PHE A 24 17.94 -28.27 -10.59
C PHE A 24 16.99 -28.11 -11.77
N VAL A 25 17.33 -28.75 -12.88
CA VAL A 25 16.49 -28.85 -14.06
C VAL A 25 15.87 -30.23 -14.08
N HIS A 26 14.55 -30.27 -13.95
CA HIS A 26 13.75 -31.47 -13.97
C HIS A 26 12.97 -31.56 -15.27
N MET A 27 12.77 -32.78 -15.73
CA MET A 27 12.03 -33.10 -16.95
C MET A 27 11.13 -34.28 -16.64
N ASN A 28 9.81 -34.07 -16.73
CA ASN A 28 8.81 -35.06 -16.32
C ASN A 28 9.10 -35.64 -14.92
N ASP A 29 9.44 -34.76 -13.96
CA ASP A 29 9.81 -35.08 -12.57
C ASP A 29 11.14 -35.86 -12.38
N GLU A 30 11.96 -36.05 -13.42
CA GLU A 30 13.33 -36.58 -13.29
C GLU A 30 14.38 -35.47 -13.38
N ILE A 31 15.42 -35.52 -12.52
CA ILE A 31 16.53 -34.56 -12.56
C ILE A 31 17.41 -34.87 -13.77
N VAL A 32 17.52 -33.90 -14.68
CA VAL A 32 18.35 -34.01 -15.89
C VAL A 32 19.66 -33.26 -15.76
N ASP A 33 19.65 -32.14 -15.03
CA ASP A 33 20.85 -31.33 -14.83
C ASP A 33 20.77 -30.53 -13.51
N SER A 34 21.92 -30.05 -13.03
CA SER A 34 22.03 -29.23 -11.83
C SER A 34 23.20 -28.25 -11.94
N VAL A 35 22.98 -27.01 -11.51
CA VAL A 35 24.01 -25.96 -11.50
C VAL A 35 24.00 -25.19 -10.17
N SER A 36 25.17 -24.99 -9.59
CA SER A 36 25.33 -24.13 -8.41
C SER A 36 25.03 -22.67 -8.77
N ILE A 37 24.22 -21.98 -7.97
CA ILE A 37 23.90 -20.55 -8.20
C ILE A 37 25.16 -19.69 -8.17
N LYS A 38 26.19 -20.08 -7.42
CA LYS A 38 27.47 -19.37 -7.39
C LYS A 38 28.19 -19.41 -8.75
N ASP A 39 28.05 -20.51 -9.48
CA ASP A 39 28.72 -20.68 -10.78
C ASP A 39 28.01 -19.87 -11.87
N LEU A 40 26.68 -19.70 -11.75
CA LEU A 40 25.85 -18.82 -12.59
C LEU A 40 26.25 -17.34 -12.50
N GLU A 41 26.81 -16.88 -11.37
CA GLU A 41 27.33 -15.50 -11.28
C GLU A 41 28.58 -15.29 -12.15
N SER A 42 29.30 -16.38 -12.45
CA SER A 42 30.56 -16.36 -13.20
C SER A 42 30.45 -16.82 -14.65
N GLY A 43 29.32 -17.41 -15.05
CA GLY A 43 29.14 -17.99 -16.36
C GLY A 43 27.68 -18.37 -16.65
N GLN A 44 27.41 -18.72 -17.90
CA GLN A 44 26.10 -19.21 -18.33
C GLN A 44 26.11 -20.74 -18.29
N HIS A 45 25.07 -21.35 -17.73
CA HIS A 45 24.94 -22.81 -17.72
C HIS A 45 23.91 -23.24 -18.76
N THR A 46 24.30 -24.16 -19.64
CA THR A 46 23.48 -24.56 -20.78
C THR A 46 23.19 -26.05 -20.74
N CYS A 47 21.93 -26.41 -20.83
CA CYS A 47 21.44 -27.79 -20.82
C CYS A 47 20.58 -28.06 -22.05
N THR A 48 20.49 -29.32 -22.47
CA THR A 48 19.66 -29.72 -23.61
C THR A 48 18.38 -30.37 -23.10
N VAL A 49 17.23 -29.89 -23.59
CA VAL A 49 15.90 -30.40 -23.22
C VAL A 49 15.12 -30.81 -24.47
N PRO A 50 14.22 -31.81 -24.42
CA PRO A 50 13.42 -32.22 -25.56
C PRO A 50 12.38 -31.15 -25.92
N SER A 51 11.91 -31.18 -27.16
CA SER A 51 10.91 -30.22 -27.65
C SER A 51 9.49 -30.45 -27.15
N LYS A 52 9.25 -31.47 -26.33
CA LYS A 52 7.96 -31.81 -25.73
C LYS A 52 8.16 -32.32 -24.30
N GLY A 53 7.19 -32.04 -23.44
CA GLY A 53 7.17 -32.50 -22.06
C GLY A 53 7.07 -31.34 -21.07
N GLU A 54 7.07 -31.71 -19.80
CA GLU A 54 7.03 -30.76 -18.69
C GLU A 54 8.44 -30.48 -18.18
N LEU A 55 8.81 -29.20 -18.11
CA LEU A 55 10.05 -28.74 -17.52
C LEU A 55 9.76 -28.13 -16.15
N ARG A 56 10.62 -28.41 -15.19
CA ARG A 56 10.58 -27.78 -13.87
C ARG A 56 11.98 -27.32 -13.47
N PHE A 57 12.09 -26.06 -13.06
CA PHE A 57 13.30 -25.50 -12.48
C PHE A 57 13.05 -25.32 -10.98
N SER A 58 13.85 -25.96 -10.13
CA SER A 58 13.81 -25.78 -8.68
C SER A 58 15.13 -25.22 -8.16
N VAL A 59 15.07 -24.28 -7.23
CA VAL A 59 16.26 -23.77 -6.52
C VAL A 59 16.20 -24.29 -5.10
N GLU A 60 17.21 -25.08 -4.71
CA GLU A 60 17.24 -25.79 -3.43
C GLU A 60 18.58 -25.55 -2.71
N GLU A 61 18.53 -25.38 -1.38
CA GLU A 61 19.74 -25.36 -0.53
C GLU A 61 19.74 -26.56 0.41
N LEU A 62 18.80 -26.60 1.36
CA LEU A 62 18.48 -27.78 2.18
C LEU A 62 17.06 -28.29 1.92
N VAL A 63 16.19 -27.39 1.47
CA VAL A 63 14.80 -27.62 1.08
C VAL A 63 14.56 -26.80 -0.19
N SER A 64 13.58 -27.18 -1.00
CA SER A 64 13.14 -26.39 -2.15
C SER A 64 12.74 -24.98 -1.69
N ILE A 65 13.47 -23.97 -2.17
CA ILE A 65 13.24 -22.56 -1.87
C ILE A 65 12.16 -22.00 -2.77
N ALA A 66 12.25 -22.30 -4.07
CA ALA A 66 11.23 -21.95 -5.06
C ALA A 66 11.33 -22.82 -6.31
N SER A 67 10.21 -23.03 -7.00
CA SER A 67 10.19 -23.73 -8.27
C SER A 67 9.24 -23.09 -9.29
N VAL A 68 9.46 -23.41 -10.56
CA VAL A 68 8.55 -23.11 -11.67
C VAL A 68 8.47 -24.32 -12.57
N ARG A 69 7.26 -24.68 -12.97
CA ARG A 69 6.91 -25.89 -13.73
C ARG A 69 6.03 -25.49 -14.90
N PHE A 70 6.30 -25.99 -16.10
CA PHE A 70 5.52 -25.68 -17.29
C PHE A 70 5.72 -26.69 -18.41
N ASP A 71 4.70 -26.80 -19.26
CA ASP A 71 4.84 -27.47 -20.54
C ASP A 71 5.68 -26.61 -21.48
N ILE A 72 6.74 -27.17 -22.08
CA ILE A 72 7.63 -26.44 -22.98
C ILE A 72 6.90 -25.74 -24.15
N ASN A 73 5.70 -26.21 -24.52
CA ASN A 73 4.88 -25.62 -25.57
C ASN A 73 4.42 -24.17 -25.26
N ILE A 74 4.51 -23.71 -24.01
CA ILE A 74 4.19 -22.31 -23.68
C ILE A 74 5.22 -21.32 -24.25
N ILE A 75 6.44 -21.78 -24.55
CA ILE A 75 7.52 -20.97 -25.09
C ILE A 75 7.37 -20.85 -26.61
N LYS A 76 6.69 -19.79 -27.07
CA LYS A 76 6.35 -19.58 -28.49
C LYS A 76 7.53 -19.05 -29.34
N CYS A 77 8.52 -18.42 -28.71
CA CYS A 77 9.63 -17.78 -29.42
C CYS A 77 10.98 -18.07 -28.74
N GLN A 78 12.05 -18.04 -29.55
CA GLN A 78 13.42 -18.13 -29.05
C GLN A 78 13.84 -16.81 -28.42
N GLY A 79 14.79 -16.89 -27.50
CA GLY A 79 15.36 -15.73 -26.82
C GLY A 79 15.19 -15.80 -25.31
N TYR A 80 15.20 -14.61 -24.71
CA TYR A 80 15.19 -14.41 -23.27
C TYR A 80 13.78 -14.45 -22.72
N HIS A 81 13.56 -15.24 -21.67
CA HIS A 81 12.28 -15.37 -20.99
C HIS A 81 12.48 -15.24 -19.49
N TRP A 82 11.79 -14.27 -18.90
CA TRP A 82 11.61 -14.22 -17.45
C TRP A 82 10.45 -15.13 -17.08
N LEU A 83 10.63 -15.99 -16.09
CA LEU A 83 9.57 -16.84 -15.55
C LEU A 83 9.45 -16.61 -14.03
N PRO A 84 8.22 -16.54 -13.49
CA PRO A 84 8.02 -16.40 -12.06
C PRO A 84 8.44 -17.69 -11.35
N MET A 85 9.06 -17.55 -10.19
CA MET A 85 9.34 -18.68 -9.30
C MET A 85 8.39 -18.61 -8.10
N PHE A 86 7.93 -19.77 -7.63
CA PHE A 86 6.98 -19.86 -6.53
C PHE A 86 7.62 -20.53 -5.32
N PRO A 87 7.68 -19.87 -4.15
CA PRO A 87 8.34 -20.42 -2.97
C PRO A 87 7.58 -21.60 -2.34
N GLU A 88 6.24 -21.57 -2.39
CA GLU A 88 5.37 -22.64 -1.88
C GLU A 88 4.10 -22.73 -2.75
N GLY A 89 3.64 -23.95 -3.06
CA GLY A 89 2.35 -24.18 -3.73
C GLY A 89 2.45 -24.64 -5.19
N SER A 90 1.40 -24.35 -5.98
CA SER A 90 1.28 -24.73 -7.39
C SER A 90 2.29 -23.95 -8.24
N ASP A 91 3.41 -24.58 -8.55
CA ASP A 91 4.50 -24.01 -9.35
C ASP A 91 4.21 -24.03 -10.87
N ILE A 92 3.00 -24.43 -11.28
CA ILE A 92 2.62 -24.61 -12.68
C ILE A 92 2.22 -23.27 -13.31
N ILE A 93 2.89 -22.91 -14.41
CA ILE A 93 2.47 -21.82 -15.30
C ILE A 93 1.95 -22.39 -16.62
N LEU A 94 0.86 -21.78 -17.12
CA LEU A 94 0.19 -22.20 -18.36
C LEU A 94 0.50 -21.28 -19.55
N GLU A 95 1.03 -20.09 -19.29
CA GLU A 95 1.45 -19.11 -20.30
C GLU A 95 2.59 -18.27 -19.74
N VAL A 96 3.48 -17.78 -20.62
CA VAL A 96 4.57 -16.88 -20.26
C VAL A 96 3.99 -15.49 -19.95
N PRO A 97 4.13 -14.96 -18.72
CA PRO A 97 3.59 -13.64 -18.39
C PRO A 97 4.36 -12.51 -19.09
N GLU A 98 3.66 -11.44 -19.51
CA GLU A 98 4.30 -10.24 -20.05
C GLU A 98 5.16 -9.51 -19.01
N GLU A 99 4.70 -9.50 -17.75
CA GLU A 99 5.41 -8.90 -16.63
C GLU A 99 5.62 -9.94 -15.51
N VAL A 100 6.86 -10.06 -15.03
CA VAL A 100 7.25 -11.05 -14.02
C VAL A 100 7.84 -10.34 -12.81
N GLY A 101 7.13 -10.44 -11.68
CA GLY A 101 7.57 -9.96 -10.36
C GLY A 101 8.66 -10.84 -9.74
N LEU A 102 9.10 -10.50 -8.53
CA LEU A 102 10.01 -11.32 -7.75
C LEU A 102 9.24 -12.37 -6.93
N PRO A 103 9.75 -13.61 -6.75
CA PRO A 103 11.02 -14.12 -7.29
C PRO A 103 10.88 -14.64 -8.73
N ARG A 104 11.99 -14.67 -9.47
CA ARG A 104 12.00 -14.99 -10.92
C ARG A 104 13.32 -15.56 -11.41
N ILE A 105 13.26 -16.29 -12.52
CA ILE A 105 14.39 -16.88 -13.23
C ILE A 105 14.44 -16.39 -14.69
N LEU A 106 15.65 -16.09 -15.17
CA LEU A 106 15.91 -15.71 -16.56
C LEU A 106 16.54 -16.88 -17.32
N LEU A 107 15.84 -17.31 -18.36
CA LEU A 107 16.24 -18.42 -19.23
C LEU A 107 16.39 -17.93 -20.68
N ILE A 108 17.35 -18.48 -21.42
CA ILE A 108 17.39 -18.37 -22.88
C ILE A 108 16.97 -19.69 -23.49
N PHE A 109 15.98 -19.66 -24.38
CA PHE A 109 15.62 -20.81 -25.20
C PHE A 109 16.15 -20.61 -26.63
N GLN A 110 17.03 -21.51 -27.06
CA GLN A 110 17.54 -21.55 -28.42
C GLN A 110 17.12 -22.85 -29.08
N SER A 111 16.47 -22.76 -30.26
CA SER A 111 16.29 -23.98 -31.04
C SER A 111 17.62 -24.28 -31.72
N ARG A 112 18.09 -25.51 -31.66
CA ARG A 112 19.14 -25.96 -32.59
C ARG A 112 18.55 -26.08 -33.99
N LYS A 113 18.39 -24.94 -34.66
CA LYS A 113 18.40 -24.93 -36.12
C LYS A 113 19.85 -25.19 -36.48
N PHE A 114 20.17 -26.41 -36.89
CA PHE A 114 21.35 -26.63 -37.70
C PHE A 114 21.24 -25.63 -38.85
N LEU A 115 22.03 -24.55 -38.79
CA LEU A 115 22.27 -23.73 -39.96
C LEU A 115 22.82 -24.71 -40.98
N SER A 116 22.03 -24.98 -42.03
CA SER A 116 22.52 -25.69 -43.21
C SER A 116 23.86 -25.08 -43.58
N PRO A 117 24.93 -25.87 -43.77
CA PRO A 117 26.21 -25.32 -44.17
C PRO A 117 25.98 -24.45 -45.41
N VAL A 118 26.34 -23.17 -45.28
CA VAL A 118 26.26 -22.21 -46.37
C VAL A 118 27.20 -22.74 -47.45
N ILE A 119 26.64 -23.20 -48.57
CA ILE A 119 27.42 -23.52 -49.75
C ILE A 119 27.92 -22.17 -50.27
N GLU A 120 29.21 -21.90 -50.10
CA GLU A 120 29.87 -20.76 -50.73
C GLU A 120 29.74 -20.90 -52.25
N ILE A 121 28.90 -20.08 -52.86
CA ILE A 121 28.77 -20.00 -54.32
C ILE A 121 29.93 -19.12 -54.80
N THR A 122 30.97 -19.74 -55.32
CA THR A 122 32.06 -19.06 -56.04
C THR A 122 31.51 -18.45 -57.33
N GLU A 123 31.53 -17.12 -57.42
CA GLU A 123 31.18 -16.36 -58.62
C GLU A 123 32.22 -16.62 -59.73
N THR A 124 31.81 -17.26 -60.82
CA THR A 124 32.55 -17.26 -62.08
C THR A 124 32.16 -16.04 -62.90
N SER A 125 33.06 -15.05 -62.93
CA SER A 125 33.02 -13.88 -63.81
C SER A 125 33.34 -14.29 -65.25
N GLU A 126 32.36 -14.21 -66.14
CA GLU A 126 32.57 -14.31 -67.58
C GLU A 126 32.90 -12.93 -68.15
N VAL A 127 34.12 -12.81 -68.68
CA VAL A 127 34.62 -11.68 -69.48
C VAL A 127 33.92 -11.71 -70.84
N SER A 128 33.26 -10.62 -71.22
CA SER A 128 32.75 -10.43 -72.58
C SER A 128 33.69 -9.53 -73.38
N GLU A 129 34.02 -10.01 -74.57
CA GLU A 129 35.03 -9.55 -75.50
C GLU A 129 34.68 -8.25 -76.24
N ASN A 130 35.75 -7.61 -76.72
CA ASN A 130 35.76 -6.48 -77.65
C ASN A 130 34.90 -6.73 -78.90
N VAL A 131 34.11 -5.73 -79.31
CA VAL A 131 33.53 -5.66 -80.66
C VAL A 131 34.01 -4.38 -81.34
N GLU A 132 34.59 -4.58 -82.52
CA GLU A 132 35.21 -3.59 -83.40
C GLU A 132 34.21 -2.58 -83.98
N PHE A 133 34.71 -1.36 -84.20
CA PHE A 133 34.06 -0.26 -84.89
C PHE A 133 33.78 -0.62 -86.36
N GLY A 134 32.51 -0.80 -86.71
CA GLY A 134 31.99 -0.81 -88.08
C GLY A 134 31.23 0.48 -88.37
N GLU A 135 31.75 1.26 -89.31
CA GLU A 135 31.16 2.49 -89.84
C GLU A 135 29.84 2.14 -90.60
N PHE A 136 28.68 2.45 -90.00
CA PHE A 136 27.38 2.25 -90.63
C PHE A 136 26.74 3.55 -91.08
N THR A 137 26.38 3.55 -92.35
CA THR A 137 25.61 4.54 -93.09
C THR A 137 24.17 4.63 -92.58
N GLU A 138 23.63 5.85 -92.64
CA GLU A 138 22.34 6.29 -92.09
C GLU A 138 21.13 5.52 -92.64
N VAL A 139 20.55 4.63 -91.83
CA VAL A 139 19.13 4.24 -91.90
C VAL A 139 18.64 4.08 -90.45
N PRO A 140 17.49 4.66 -90.04
CA PRO A 140 16.96 4.47 -88.69
C PRO A 140 16.60 2.99 -88.49
N THR A 141 17.51 2.25 -87.86
CA THR A 141 17.29 0.86 -87.48
C THR A 141 16.33 0.82 -86.29
N GLU A 142 15.56 -0.26 -86.17
CA GLU A 142 14.65 -0.53 -85.03
C GLU A 142 15.34 -0.37 -83.65
N GLU A 143 16.66 -0.47 -83.64
CA GLU A 143 17.54 -0.24 -82.49
C GLU A 143 17.52 1.22 -82.00
N MET A 144 17.41 2.20 -82.88
CA MET A 144 17.30 3.61 -82.49
C MET A 144 15.96 3.89 -81.81
N THR A 145 14.86 3.31 -82.30
CA THR A 145 13.54 3.41 -81.66
C THR A 145 13.51 2.73 -80.30
N LYS A 146 14.10 1.54 -80.16
CA LYS A 146 14.24 0.85 -78.86
C LYS A 146 15.07 1.65 -77.86
N ASN A 147 16.15 2.29 -78.31
CA ASN A 147 16.97 3.14 -77.46
C ASN A 147 16.21 4.36 -76.93
N VAL A 148 15.35 4.99 -77.74
CA VAL A 148 14.50 6.10 -77.29
C VAL A 148 13.47 5.61 -76.27
N GLU A 149 12.83 4.47 -76.51
CA GLU A 149 11.87 3.87 -75.57
C GLU A 149 12.53 3.52 -74.22
N LEU A 150 13.71 2.90 -74.24
CA LEU A 150 14.47 2.59 -73.03
C LEU A 150 14.86 3.86 -72.27
N ARG A 151 15.26 4.93 -72.96
CA ARG A 151 15.56 6.23 -72.32
C ARG A 151 14.33 6.84 -71.66
N MET A 152 13.17 6.80 -72.30
CA MET A 152 11.92 7.24 -71.67
C MET A 152 11.60 6.39 -70.44
N LYS A 153 11.81 5.07 -70.53
CA LYS A 153 11.54 4.18 -69.40
C LYS A 153 12.47 4.42 -68.21
N ILE A 154 13.74 4.67 -68.48
CA ILE A 154 14.72 5.05 -67.45
C ILE A 154 14.28 6.35 -66.77
N MET A 155 13.89 7.37 -67.54
CA MET A 155 13.43 8.65 -66.98
C MET A 155 12.17 8.49 -66.10
N GLU A 156 11.20 7.67 -66.53
CA GLU A 156 10.01 7.34 -65.71
C GLU A 156 10.38 6.64 -64.39
N LEU A 157 11.30 5.67 -64.46
CA LEU A 157 11.76 4.93 -63.29
C LEU A 157 12.52 5.83 -62.32
N GLU A 158 13.40 6.70 -62.82
CA GLU A 158 14.12 7.69 -62.02
C GLU A 158 13.15 8.66 -61.32
N GLN A 159 12.14 9.15 -62.03
CA GLN A 159 11.12 10.02 -61.45
C GLN A 159 10.30 9.30 -60.37
N SER A 160 9.91 8.04 -60.63
CA SER A 160 9.17 7.22 -59.67
C SER A 160 10.00 6.96 -58.41
N LEU A 161 11.30 6.65 -58.57
CA LEU A 161 12.23 6.42 -57.47
C LEU A 161 12.47 7.69 -56.65
N GLN A 162 12.58 8.86 -57.29
CA GLN A 162 12.67 10.14 -56.59
C GLN A 162 11.42 10.45 -55.77
N PHE A 163 10.23 10.21 -56.33
CA PHE A 163 8.96 10.40 -55.63
C PHE A 163 8.84 9.45 -54.42
N GLU A 164 9.17 8.17 -54.59
CA GLU A 164 9.15 7.20 -53.51
C GLU A 164 10.13 7.59 -52.39
N LYS A 165 11.36 7.97 -52.75
CA LYS A 165 12.36 8.45 -51.79
C LYS A 165 11.86 9.65 -50.99
N GLN A 166 11.23 10.63 -51.64
CA GLN A 166 10.66 11.80 -50.96
C GLN A 166 9.51 11.42 -50.01
N SER A 167 8.62 10.52 -50.45
CA SER A 167 7.53 10.00 -49.63
C SER A 167 8.05 9.26 -48.39
N GLN A 168 9.04 8.39 -48.56
CA GLN A 168 9.68 7.66 -47.46
C GLN A 168 10.35 8.62 -46.48
N MET A 169 11.05 9.65 -46.96
CA MET A 169 11.70 10.67 -46.13
C MET A 169 10.68 11.42 -45.25
N GLN A 170 9.55 11.84 -45.83
CA GLN A 170 8.47 12.49 -45.07
C GLN A 170 7.84 11.55 -44.02
N SER A 171 7.71 10.27 -44.34
CA SER A 171 7.24 9.26 -43.39
C SER A 171 8.20 9.11 -42.20
N ILE A 172 9.51 9.03 -42.46
CA ILE A 172 10.55 8.94 -41.42
C ILE A 172 10.53 10.19 -40.53
N GLU A 173 10.43 11.40 -41.12
CA GLU A 173 10.36 12.65 -40.36
C GLU A 173 9.10 12.74 -39.49
N LYS A 174 7.96 12.22 -39.96
CA LYS A 174 6.75 12.13 -39.15
C LYS A 174 6.94 11.18 -37.97
N ILE A 175 7.45 9.97 -38.23
CA ILE A 175 7.74 8.97 -37.21
C ILE A 175 8.71 9.54 -36.15
N ALA A 176 9.79 10.21 -36.57
CA ALA A 176 10.75 10.82 -35.67
C ALA A 176 10.12 11.91 -34.77
N ARG A 177 9.23 12.76 -35.33
CA ARG A 177 8.49 13.76 -34.56
C ARG A 177 7.55 13.12 -33.54
N ASP A 178 6.83 12.08 -33.94
CA ASP A 178 5.89 11.37 -33.06
C ASP A 178 6.65 10.67 -31.91
N TYR A 179 7.79 10.01 -32.20
CA TYR A 179 8.65 9.43 -31.17
C TYR A 179 9.20 10.48 -30.21
N LYS A 180 9.66 11.64 -30.71
CA LYS A 180 10.14 12.74 -29.86
C LYS A 180 9.04 13.25 -28.93
N ALA A 181 7.84 13.51 -29.46
CA ALA A 181 6.70 13.96 -28.67
C ALA A 181 6.28 12.93 -27.59
N ASN A 182 6.40 11.63 -27.89
CA ASN A 182 6.13 10.58 -26.91
C ASN A 182 7.21 10.50 -25.84
N MET A 183 8.49 10.64 -26.21
CA MET A 183 9.60 10.72 -25.25
C MET A 183 9.45 11.91 -24.30
N ASP A 184 9.06 13.08 -24.82
CA ASP A 184 8.84 14.28 -23.99
C ASP A 184 7.69 14.08 -22.99
N LYS A 185 6.60 13.40 -23.39
CA LYS A 185 5.50 13.04 -22.48
C LYS A 185 5.96 12.06 -21.40
N LEU A 186 6.72 11.03 -21.78
CA LEU A 186 7.22 10.05 -20.82
C LEU A 186 8.18 10.68 -19.82
N ASN A 187 9.08 11.56 -20.28
CA ASN A 187 9.98 12.33 -19.42
C ASN A 187 9.21 13.21 -18.42
N PHE A 188 8.12 13.85 -18.86
CA PHE A 188 7.26 14.62 -17.97
C PHE A 188 6.59 13.76 -16.90
N GLU A 189 6.13 12.56 -17.24
CA GLU A 189 5.57 11.61 -16.28
C GLU A 189 6.62 11.11 -15.27
N ILE A 190 7.83 10.79 -15.74
CA ILE A 190 8.94 10.39 -14.88
C ILE A 190 9.26 11.48 -13.86
N GLU A 191 9.35 12.75 -14.28
CA GLU A 191 9.64 13.86 -13.36
C GLU A 191 8.52 14.06 -12.34
N LYS A 192 7.25 13.89 -12.75
CA LYS A 192 6.10 13.91 -11.83
C LYS A 192 6.20 12.81 -10.77
N TYR A 193 6.53 11.57 -11.17
CA TYR A 193 6.70 10.46 -10.23
C TYR A 193 7.89 10.66 -9.30
N LYS A 194 8.97 11.27 -9.78
CA LYS A 194 10.13 11.64 -8.96
C LYS A 194 9.76 12.62 -7.85
N ILE A 195 9.04 13.70 -8.19
CA ILE A 195 8.53 14.68 -7.20
C ILE A 195 7.62 13.99 -6.16
N TRP A 196 6.76 13.08 -6.60
CA TRP A 196 5.90 12.32 -5.68
C TRP A 196 6.71 11.40 -4.77
N SER A 197 7.69 10.67 -5.32
CA SER A 197 8.60 9.81 -4.56
C SER A 197 9.32 10.62 -3.47
N ASP A 198 9.88 11.78 -3.81
CA ASP A 198 10.56 12.65 -2.86
C ASP A 198 9.61 13.16 -1.76
N LYS A 199 8.38 13.55 -2.13
CA LYS A 199 7.36 13.95 -1.16
C LYS A 199 7.00 12.83 -0.18
N TYR A 200 6.83 11.60 -0.66
CA TYR A 200 6.56 10.45 0.20
C TYR A 200 7.76 10.10 1.08
N LYS A 201 8.98 10.19 0.53
CA LYS A 201 10.21 9.99 1.29
C LYS A 201 10.32 10.99 2.45
N SER A 202 10.08 12.27 2.22
CA SER A 202 10.04 13.29 3.28
C SER A 202 8.96 12.99 4.32
N LYS A 203 7.76 12.56 3.90
CA LYS A 203 6.69 12.19 4.83
C LYS A 203 7.05 10.96 5.68
N CYS A 204 7.71 9.96 5.11
CA CYS A 204 8.18 8.79 5.85
C CYS A 204 9.24 9.18 6.89
N LEU A 205 10.16 10.09 6.54
CA LEU A 205 11.15 10.62 7.48
C LEU A 205 10.48 11.32 8.67
N THR A 206 9.53 12.23 8.43
CA THR A 206 8.81 12.93 9.52
C THR A 206 8.04 11.96 10.41
N LEU A 207 7.38 10.94 9.83
CA LEU A 207 6.66 9.93 10.61
C LEU A 207 7.61 9.07 11.46
N THR A 208 8.82 8.81 10.95
CA THR A 208 9.84 8.06 11.69
C THR A 208 10.33 8.86 12.91
N GLU A 209 10.62 10.15 12.73
CA GLU A 209 11.01 11.04 13.82
C GLU A 209 9.91 11.15 14.90
N ASP A 210 8.64 11.22 14.49
CA ASP A 210 7.52 11.27 15.43
C ASP A 210 7.34 9.95 16.20
N LEU A 211 7.52 8.80 15.54
CA LEU A 211 7.51 7.49 16.20
C LEU A 211 8.64 7.36 17.22
N GLU A 212 9.84 7.84 16.91
CA GLU A 212 10.97 7.85 17.84
C GLU A 212 10.66 8.71 19.09
N LYS A 213 10.11 9.92 18.89
CA LYS A 213 9.68 10.79 20.00
C LYS A 213 8.64 10.12 20.87
N LYS A 214 7.59 9.51 20.28
CA LYS A 214 6.54 8.82 21.03
C LYS A 214 7.07 7.60 21.77
N THR A 215 7.98 6.84 21.15
CA THR A 215 8.65 5.69 21.79
C THR A 215 9.43 6.13 23.02
N LYS A 216 10.16 7.25 22.93
CA LYS A 216 10.86 7.84 24.08
C LYS A 216 9.89 8.23 25.21
N MET A 217 8.80 8.94 24.88
CA MET A 217 7.79 9.32 25.89
C MET A 217 7.17 8.10 26.59
N ILE A 218 6.89 7.02 25.85
CA ILE A 218 6.36 5.78 26.43
C ILE A 218 7.37 5.15 27.39
N LYS A 219 8.66 5.16 27.03
CA LYS A 219 9.72 4.64 27.89
C LYS A 219 9.82 5.45 29.18
N ASP A 220 9.86 6.78 29.09
CA ASP A 220 9.94 7.68 30.25
C ASP A 220 8.73 7.48 31.18
N ALA A 221 7.51 7.39 30.61
CA ALA A 221 6.29 7.13 31.39
C ALA A 221 6.28 5.72 32.03
N SER A 222 6.88 4.73 31.39
CA SER A 222 7.02 3.38 31.95
C SER A 222 7.99 3.36 33.14
N GLU A 223 9.08 4.13 33.07
CA GLU A 223 10.03 4.27 34.17
C GLU A 223 9.39 4.98 35.37
N GLU A 224 8.64 6.07 35.13
CA GLU A 224 7.87 6.77 36.17
C GLU A 224 6.83 5.86 36.84
N LYS A 225 6.09 5.07 36.05
CA LYS A 225 5.12 4.11 36.56
C LYS A 225 5.75 3.08 37.50
N GLU A 226 6.94 2.56 37.17
CA GLU A 226 7.63 1.63 38.07
C GLU A 226 8.14 2.33 39.33
N MET A 227 8.63 3.57 39.25
CA MET A 227 8.99 4.34 40.46
C MET A 227 7.79 4.52 41.40
N LEU A 228 6.64 4.99 40.89
CA LEU A 228 5.42 5.18 41.70
C LEU A 228 4.91 3.87 42.31
N LYS A 229 5.05 2.76 41.59
CA LYS A 229 4.69 1.43 42.08
C LYS A 229 5.59 0.97 43.23
N THR A 230 6.89 1.26 43.17
CA THR A 230 7.80 0.98 44.30
C THR A 230 7.46 1.81 45.53
N GLU A 231 7.14 3.10 45.34
CA GLU A 231 6.74 4.01 46.42
C GLU A 231 5.40 3.59 47.05
N LEU A 232 4.42 3.21 46.23
CA LEU A 232 3.14 2.69 46.71
C LEU A 232 3.33 1.43 47.57
N ASN A 233 4.21 0.52 47.16
CA ASN A 233 4.51 -0.69 47.94
C ASN A 233 5.18 -0.36 49.28
N LEU A 234 6.08 0.63 49.29
CA LEU A 234 6.69 1.13 50.53
C LEU A 234 5.62 1.69 51.49
N TYR A 235 4.70 2.52 50.99
CA TYR A 235 3.60 3.06 51.81
C TYR A 235 2.65 1.99 52.31
N LYS A 236 2.33 0.98 51.49
CA LYS A 236 1.53 -0.19 51.93
C LYS A 236 2.22 -0.95 53.06
N GLY A 237 3.54 -1.14 52.98
CA GLY A 237 4.34 -1.73 54.06
C GLY A 237 4.23 -0.94 55.36
N LYS A 238 4.49 0.37 55.31
CA LYS A 238 4.38 1.27 56.48
C LYS A 238 2.97 1.28 57.08
N TYR A 239 1.93 1.29 56.25
CA TYR A 239 0.55 1.25 56.71
C TYR A 239 0.24 -0.06 57.45
N SER A 240 0.71 -1.19 56.92
CA SER A 240 0.57 -2.50 57.58
C SER A 240 1.27 -2.55 58.94
N GLU A 241 2.46 -1.95 59.06
CA GLU A 241 3.20 -1.84 60.33
C GLU A 241 2.45 -0.98 61.34
N LEU A 242 1.94 0.19 60.91
CA LEU A 242 1.13 1.07 61.76
C LEU A 242 -0.15 0.39 62.23
N PHE A 243 -0.83 -0.33 61.34
CA PHE A 243 -2.03 -1.09 61.67
C PHE A 243 -1.72 -2.18 62.73
N ALA A 244 -0.62 -2.92 62.55
CA ALA A 244 -0.19 -3.91 63.54
C ALA A 244 0.20 -3.27 64.89
N ALA A 245 0.80 -2.08 64.88
CA ALA A 245 1.12 -1.33 66.10
C ALA A 245 -0.15 -0.83 66.82
N GLN A 246 -1.13 -0.34 66.07
CA GLN A 246 -2.44 0.07 66.60
C GLN A 246 -3.16 -1.12 67.26
N GLU A 247 -3.17 -2.27 66.61
CA GLU A 247 -3.78 -3.49 67.15
C GLU A 247 -3.12 -3.92 68.46
N LYS A 248 -1.78 -3.91 68.53
CA LYS A 248 -1.04 -4.16 69.78
C LYS A 248 -1.39 -3.18 70.89
N MET A 249 -1.58 -1.89 70.55
CA MET A 249 -1.96 -0.86 71.52
C MET A 249 -3.37 -1.12 72.07
N HIS A 250 -4.34 -1.52 71.23
CA HIS A 250 -5.67 -1.92 71.67
C HIS A 250 -5.63 -3.14 72.60
N GLN A 251 -4.86 -4.17 72.28
CA GLN A 251 -4.68 -5.34 73.15
C GLN A 251 -4.08 -4.98 74.51
N LEU A 252 -3.12 -4.03 74.54
CA LEU A 252 -2.53 -3.54 75.78
C LEU A 252 -3.55 -2.76 76.63
N LEU A 253 -4.37 -1.92 76.00
CA LEU A 253 -5.47 -1.19 76.66
C LEU A 253 -6.48 -2.16 77.28
N ASP A 254 -6.93 -3.16 76.54
CA ASP A 254 -7.87 -4.18 77.04
C ASP A 254 -7.29 -4.96 78.24
N SER A 255 -5.99 -5.28 78.19
CA SER A 255 -5.29 -5.92 79.31
C SER A 255 -5.24 -5.03 80.55
N LYS A 256 -4.95 -3.73 80.37
CA LYS A 256 -4.92 -2.75 81.45
C LYS A 256 -6.29 -2.48 82.06
N ASP A 257 -7.34 -2.45 81.24
CA ASP A 257 -8.72 -2.31 81.76
C ASP A 257 -9.14 -3.51 82.61
N LYS A 258 -8.73 -4.73 82.23
CA LYS A 258 -8.91 -5.92 83.07
C LYS A 258 -8.15 -5.82 84.40
N GLU A 259 -6.90 -5.37 84.37
CA GLU A 259 -6.08 -5.15 85.58
C GLU A 259 -6.72 -4.10 86.52
N ILE A 260 -7.17 -2.97 85.97
CA ILE A 260 -7.88 -1.93 86.72
C ILE A 260 -9.16 -2.49 87.35
N SER A 261 -9.93 -3.30 86.60
CA SER A 261 -11.13 -3.96 87.11
C SER A 261 -10.83 -4.88 88.29
N LEU A 262 -9.75 -5.68 88.20
CA LEU A 262 -9.30 -6.55 89.29
C LEU A 262 -8.88 -5.74 90.53
N LEU A 263 -8.06 -4.70 90.35
CA LEU A 263 -7.63 -3.84 91.46
C LEU A 263 -8.81 -3.13 92.15
N ARG A 264 -9.79 -2.64 91.38
CA ARG A 264 -11.02 -2.05 91.95
C ARG A 264 -11.81 -3.05 92.77
N SER A 265 -11.92 -4.30 92.30
CA SER A 265 -12.59 -5.34 93.05
C SER A 265 -11.87 -5.68 94.37
N ALA A 266 -10.53 -5.66 94.38
CA ALA A 266 -9.73 -5.90 95.58
C ALA A 266 -9.84 -4.76 96.61
N ASN A 267 -9.80 -3.49 96.18
CA ASN A 267 -9.96 -2.34 97.08
C ASN A 267 -11.36 -2.28 97.73
N ASN A 268 -12.42 -2.65 97.01
CA ASN A 268 -13.77 -2.70 97.59
C ASN A 268 -13.90 -3.76 98.71
N VAL A 269 -13.00 -4.76 98.77
CA VAL A 269 -12.96 -5.76 99.84
C VAL A 269 -12.26 -5.20 101.08
N SER A 270 -11.26 -4.33 100.93
CA SER A 270 -10.57 -3.71 102.07
C SER A 270 -11.38 -2.57 102.70
N GLU A 271 -12.12 -1.77 101.93
CA GLU A 271 -13.06 -0.77 102.47
C GLU A 271 -14.17 -1.42 103.32
N LYS A 272 -14.70 -2.58 102.88
CA LYS A 272 -15.70 -3.34 103.66
C LYS A 272 -15.15 -3.98 104.95
N GLN A 273 -13.83 -4.09 105.10
CA GLN A 273 -13.20 -4.53 106.35
C GLN A 273 -12.82 -3.37 107.28
N LEU A 274 -12.67 -2.15 106.77
CA LEU A 274 -12.42 -0.95 107.60
C LEU A 274 -13.70 -0.31 108.15
N ASP A 275 -14.87 -0.52 107.53
CA ASP A 275 -16.15 0.01 108.01
C ASP A 275 -16.71 -0.68 109.28
N ILE A 276 -15.95 -1.59 109.91
CA ILE A 276 -16.27 -2.15 111.25
C ILE A 276 -15.46 -1.46 112.37
N ALA A 277 -14.47 -0.63 112.03
CA ALA A 277 -13.72 0.13 113.03
C ALA A 277 -13.32 1.50 112.47
N VAL A 278 -14.19 2.48 112.65
CA VAL A 278 -13.90 3.86 113.09
C VAL A 278 -15.17 4.68 112.91
N LEU A 279 -15.98 4.66 113.97
CA LEU A 279 -17.01 5.64 114.25
C LEU A 279 -16.31 6.74 115.06
N GLY A 280 -15.82 7.78 114.39
CA GLY A 280 -15.15 8.86 115.11
C GLY A 280 -14.46 9.91 114.24
N SER A 281 -15.08 11.10 114.20
CA SER A 281 -14.45 12.42 114.09
C SER A 281 -13.92 12.94 112.74
N LEU A 282 -14.70 13.92 112.25
CA LEU A 282 -14.31 15.32 111.94
C LEU A 282 -13.72 15.77 110.58
N SER A 283 -14.33 16.88 110.12
CA SER A 283 -13.87 17.99 109.27
C SER A 283 -13.65 17.71 107.77
N ILE A 284 -14.52 18.21 106.86
CA ILE A 284 -14.60 19.56 106.26
C ILE A 284 -13.34 19.96 105.45
N ILE A 285 -13.58 20.54 104.27
CA ILE A 285 -12.74 21.41 103.38
C ILE A 285 -12.01 20.67 102.20
N PRO A 286 -11.84 21.27 101.00
CA PRO A 286 -12.83 21.60 99.98
C PRO A 286 -12.51 20.95 98.60
N LYS A 287 -13.51 20.97 97.70
CA LYS A 287 -13.37 20.66 96.27
C LYS A 287 -12.29 21.54 95.61
N LYS A 288 -11.14 20.95 95.24
CA LYS A 288 -10.18 21.57 94.33
C LYS A 288 -10.46 21.11 92.90
N GLU A 289 -10.70 22.10 92.06
CA GLU A 289 -10.89 22.01 90.61
C GLU A 289 -9.84 21.14 89.94
N VAL A 290 -10.30 20.05 89.31
CA VAL A 290 -9.52 19.28 88.35
C VAL A 290 -9.41 20.13 87.08
N LYS A 291 -8.28 20.80 86.94
CA LYS A 291 -7.86 21.48 85.71
C LYS A 291 -7.94 20.47 84.57
N LYS A 292 -8.91 20.68 83.65
CA LYS A 292 -8.96 20.06 82.34
C LYS A 292 -7.63 20.30 81.63
N LYS A 293 -6.71 19.33 81.68
CA LYS A 293 -5.57 19.27 80.77
C LYS A 293 -6.17 19.07 79.38
N LYS A 294 -6.24 20.17 78.62
CA LYS A 294 -6.49 20.14 77.17
C LYS A 294 -5.50 19.15 76.58
N ALA A 295 -6.00 18.01 76.11
CA ALA A 295 -5.23 17.13 75.25
C ALA A 295 -4.77 17.98 74.06
N LYS A 296 -3.46 18.13 73.92
CA LYS A 296 -2.87 18.69 72.70
C LYS A 296 -3.21 17.70 71.60
N LEU A 297 -4.22 18.04 70.80
CA LEU A 297 -4.42 17.44 69.49
C LEU A 297 -3.09 17.63 68.74
N ILE A 298 -2.45 16.52 68.40
CA ILE A 298 -1.29 16.53 67.51
C ILE A 298 -1.86 16.79 66.12
N ASP A 299 -1.85 18.04 65.71
CA ASP A 299 -2.09 18.42 64.31
C ASP A 299 -0.92 17.86 63.49
N PHE A 300 -1.18 16.79 62.74
CA PHE A 300 -0.28 16.36 61.68
C PHE A 300 -0.40 17.37 60.53
N PRO A 301 0.68 18.08 60.16
CA PRO A 301 0.65 18.96 59.01
C PRO A 301 0.55 18.08 57.76
N ILE A 302 -0.65 17.99 57.19
CA ILE A 302 -0.83 17.46 55.84
C ILE A 302 -0.27 18.54 54.90
N GLU A 303 0.99 18.37 54.49
CA GLU A 303 1.55 19.11 53.36
C GLU A 303 0.75 18.75 52.10
N ASN A 304 -0.28 19.53 51.82
CA ASN A 304 -0.94 19.56 50.53
C ASN A 304 0.02 20.19 49.52
N LYS A 305 0.98 19.40 49.01
CA LYS A 305 1.69 19.78 47.79
C LYS A 305 0.68 19.76 46.63
N PRO A 306 0.48 20.89 45.93
CA PRO A 306 -0.41 20.91 44.78
C PRO A 306 0.14 19.97 43.71
N ILE A 307 -0.65 18.95 43.36
CA ILE A 307 -0.40 18.08 42.22
C ILE A 307 -0.38 18.98 40.99
N ASN A 308 0.80 19.13 40.40
CA ASN A 308 1.02 19.95 39.22
C ASN A 308 0.49 19.20 37.99
N ALA A 309 -0.80 19.34 37.72
CA ALA A 309 -1.52 18.75 36.58
C ALA A 309 -1.17 19.45 35.25
N LYS A 310 0.13 19.52 34.93
CA LYS A 310 0.64 20.06 33.66
C LYS A 310 1.48 19.00 32.97
N GLN A 311 0.86 17.94 32.47
CA GLN A 311 1.47 17.03 31.47
C GLN A 311 0.46 16.02 30.92
N PHE A 312 -0.63 16.53 30.34
CA PHE A 312 -1.29 15.84 29.22
C PHE A 312 -1.45 16.89 28.14
N GLU A 313 -0.53 16.91 27.17
CA GLU A 313 -0.79 17.56 25.89
C GLU A 313 -1.91 16.75 25.23
N THR A 314 -3.14 17.17 25.52
CA THR A 314 -4.37 16.63 24.98
C THR A 314 -4.35 16.75 23.47
N MET A 315 -4.64 15.67 22.74
CA MET A 315 -5.05 15.79 21.33
C MET A 315 -6.08 16.93 21.22
N ASP A 316 -5.88 17.82 20.26
CA ASP A 316 -6.82 18.91 20.03
C ASP A 316 -8.23 18.32 19.87
N ASN A 317 -9.19 18.86 20.61
CA ASN A 317 -10.58 18.38 20.63
C ASN A 317 -11.17 18.24 19.22
N ALA A 318 -10.69 19.06 18.27
CA ALA A 318 -11.10 19.02 16.88
C ALA A 318 -10.73 17.71 16.15
N ASP A 319 -9.56 17.13 16.47
CA ASP A 319 -9.11 15.90 15.81
C ASP A 319 -9.82 14.67 16.38
N ILE A 320 -10.14 14.68 17.66
CA ILE A 320 -10.99 13.65 18.29
C ILE A 320 -12.40 13.68 17.67
N ILE A 321 -12.98 14.87 17.48
CA ILE A 321 -14.28 15.04 16.80
C ILE A 321 -14.20 14.55 15.35
N GLN A 322 -13.13 14.89 14.62
CA GLN A 322 -12.92 14.46 13.24
C GLN A 322 -12.88 12.93 13.11
N MET A 323 -12.12 12.26 13.99
CA MET A 323 -11.98 10.81 13.99
C MET A 323 -13.32 10.12 14.20
N HIS A 324 -14.05 10.49 15.26
CA HIS A 324 -15.36 9.90 15.53
C HIS A 324 -16.41 10.23 14.46
N LEU A 325 -16.36 11.42 13.86
CA LEU A 325 -17.23 11.77 12.74
C LEU A 325 -16.95 10.86 11.53
N GLN A 326 -15.69 10.64 11.17
CA GLN A 326 -15.32 9.75 10.08
C GLN A 326 -15.72 8.29 10.35
N GLU A 327 -15.49 7.78 11.55
CA GLU A 327 -15.92 6.43 11.94
C GLU A 327 -17.43 6.22 11.77
N ASN A 328 -18.24 7.20 12.19
CA ASN A 328 -19.69 7.12 12.02
C ASN A 328 -20.10 7.21 10.54
N LEU A 329 -19.45 8.07 9.74
CA LEU A 329 -19.74 8.18 8.31
C LEU A 329 -19.35 6.92 7.53
N ILE A 330 -18.25 6.25 7.91
CA ILE A 330 -17.84 4.97 7.32
C ILE A 330 -18.88 3.88 7.61
N LYS A 331 -19.37 3.79 8.86
CA LYS A 331 -20.44 2.86 9.24
C LYS A 331 -21.71 3.07 8.41
N LEU A 332 -22.02 4.32 8.06
CA LEU A 332 -23.16 4.69 7.22
C LEU A 332 -22.88 4.61 5.71
N LYS A 333 -21.65 4.29 5.28
CA LYS A 333 -21.18 4.31 3.88
C LYS A 333 -21.25 5.70 3.22
N LEU A 334 -21.14 6.76 4.02
CA LEU A 334 -21.20 8.17 3.61
C LEU A 334 -19.84 8.88 3.75
N GLU A 335 -18.76 8.15 3.51
CA GLU A 335 -17.41 8.72 3.55
C GLU A 335 -17.26 9.89 2.56
N GLY A 336 -16.74 11.02 3.05
CA GLY A 336 -16.60 12.26 2.27
C GLY A 336 -17.87 13.11 2.16
N PHE A 337 -18.97 12.73 2.81
CA PHE A 337 -20.21 13.52 2.81
C PHE A 337 -20.10 14.83 3.60
N PHE A 338 -19.28 14.85 4.66
CA PHE A 338 -18.96 16.05 5.43
C PHE A 338 -17.55 16.54 5.10
N THR A 339 -17.40 17.84 4.85
CA THR A 339 -16.09 18.49 4.66
C THR A 339 -15.77 19.39 5.84
N ARG A 340 -14.61 19.22 6.48
CA ARG A 340 -14.18 20.05 7.61
C ARG A 340 -14.02 21.50 7.14
N SER A 341 -14.68 22.44 7.81
CA SER A 341 -14.58 23.88 7.49
C SER A 341 -13.84 24.65 8.58
N ASN A 342 -14.03 24.30 9.85
CA ASN A 342 -13.29 24.84 10.99
C ASN A 342 -13.25 23.76 12.11
N GLU A 343 -12.57 24.02 13.24
CA GLU A 343 -12.39 23.05 14.34
C GLU A 343 -13.66 22.30 14.77
N GLN A 344 -14.80 23.00 14.86
CA GLN A 344 -16.09 22.41 15.25
C GLN A 344 -17.16 22.54 14.16
N PHE A 345 -16.80 23.00 12.96
CA PHE A 345 -17.79 23.28 11.90
C PHE A 345 -17.50 22.51 10.63
N TYR A 346 -18.54 21.90 10.09
CA TYR A 346 -18.49 21.06 8.90
C TYR A 346 -19.45 21.56 7.84
N LYS A 347 -19.12 21.34 6.57
CA LYS A 347 -19.97 21.64 5.42
C LYS A 347 -20.64 20.36 4.93
N VAL A 348 -21.95 20.47 4.68
CA VAL A 348 -22.77 19.45 4.01
C VAL A 348 -23.55 20.17 2.92
N GLY A 349 -23.19 19.95 1.66
CA GLY A 349 -23.69 20.76 0.55
C GLY A 349 -23.35 22.24 0.74
N CYS A 350 -24.37 23.10 0.78
CA CYS A 350 -24.22 24.54 1.03
C CYS A 350 -24.39 24.94 2.50
N LYS A 351 -24.71 23.99 3.40
CA LYS A 351 -24.97 24.27 4.82
C LYS A 351 -23.70 24.09 5.64
N ARG A 352 -23.48 24.99 6.60
CA ARG A 352 -22.43 24.87 7.62
C ARG A 352 -23.07 24.47 8.93
N ILE A 353 -22.60 23.38 9.54
CA ILE A 353 -23.14 22.83 10.79
C ILE A 353 -22.07 22.71 11.86
N GLY A 354 -22.43 23.05 13.10
CA GLY A 354 -21.60 22.81 14.27
C GLY A 354 -21.73 21.36 14.74
N VAL A 355 -20.61 20.71 15.03
CA VAL A 355 -20.54 19.32 15.45
C VAL A 355 -19.86 19.25 16.82
N VAL A 356 -20.45 18.48 17.74
CA VAL A 356 -19.98 18.31 19.12
C VAL A 356 -19.96 16.83 19.47
N LEU A 357 -18.92 16.39 20.18
CA LEU A 357 -18.83 15.05 20.74
C LEU A 357 -19.36 15.05 22.18
N LYS A 358 -20.37 14.23 22.47
CA LYS A 358 -20.92 14.06 23.82
C LYS A 358 -21.11 12.58 24.10
N ASN A 359 -20.50 12.08 25.19
CA ASN A 359 -20.56 10.67 25.60
C ASN A 359 -20.16 9.70 24.47
N GLY A 360 -19.08 10.01 23.73
CA GLY A 360 -18.60 9.20 22.61
C GLY A 360 -19.49 9.19 21.36
N SER A 361 -20.57 9.97 21.34
CA SER A 361 -21.48 10.09 20.21
C SER A 361 -21.43 11.49 19.59
N ILE A 362 -21.55 11.56 18.27
CA ILE A 362 -21.52 12.82 17.52
C ILE A 362 -22.93 13.43 17.46
N TYR A 363 -23.02 14.70 17.85
CA TYR A 363 -24.22 15.52 17.79
C TYR A 363 -24.02 16.72 16.86
N CYS A 364 -25.05 17.01 16.08
CA CYS A 364 -25.13 18.14 15.16
C CYS A 364 -26.01 19.24 15.80
N LYS A 365 -25.50 20.47 15.88
CA LYS A 365 -26.21 21.63 16.43
C LYS A 365 -27.11 22.27 15.37
N LEU A 366 -28.42 22.32 15.63
CA LEU A 366 -29.43 23.00 14.81
C LEU A 366 -30.15 24.04 15.66
N GLY A 367 -29.75 25.31 15.51
CA GLY A 367 -30.22 26.38 16.40
C GLY A 367 -29.86 26.06 17.85
N ASP A 368 -30.88 25.92 18.69
CA ASP A 368 -30.73 25.60 20.12
C ASP A 368 -30.85 24.10 20.43
N THR A 369 -31.10 23.27 19.42
CA THR A 369 -31.28 21.83 19.59
C THR A 369 -30.07 21.04 19.09
N TYR A 370 -29.82 19.89 19.71
CA TYR A 370 -28.79 18.94 19.29
C TYR A 370 -29.47 17.66 18.83
N LYS A 371 -29.14 17.20 17.62
CA LYS A 371 -29.60 15.91 17.08
C LYS A 371 -28.40 15.00 16.87
N THR A 372 -28.61 13.69 17.00
CA THR A 372 -27.58 12.70 16.63
C THR A 372 -27.25 12.83 15.15
N LEU A 373 -26.02 12.47 14.75
CA LEU A 373 -25.54 12.57 13.37
C LEU A 373 -26.51 11.90 12.37
N GLU A 374 -26.93 10.66 12.64
CA GLU A 374 -27.86 9.91 11.80
C GLU A 374 -29.19 10.64 11.64
N ASN A 375 -29.79 11.07 12.75
CA ASN A 375 -31.06 11.79 12.73
C ASN A 375 -30.94 13.09 11.94
N TYR A 376 -29.83 13.83 12.09
CA TYR A 376 -29.59 15.03 11.30
C TYR A 376 -29.51 14.75 9.79
N ILE A 377 -28.71 13.74 9.39
CA ILE A 377 -28.54 13.38 7.97
C ILE A 377 -29.89 13.03 7.33
N PHE A 378 -30.68 12.17 7.99
CA PHE A 378 -31.94 11.69 7.43
C PHE A 378 -33.10 12.69 7.52
N THR A 379 -33.08 13.64 8.46
CA THR A 379 -34.16 14.63 8.59
C THR A 379 -33.89 15.95 7.86
N HIS A 380 -32.63 16.38 7.77
CA HIS A 380 -32.28 17.73 7.31
C HIS A 380 -31.37 17.78 6.08
N CYS A 381 -30.83 16.63 5.65
CA CYS A 381 -29.91 16.51 4.52
C CYS A 381 -30.38 15.50 3.46
N THR A 382 -31.68 15.21 3.35
CA THR A 382 -32.22 14.21 2.41
C THR A 382 -31.85 14.52 0.97
N GLN A 383 -31.96 15.79 0.55
CA GLN A 383 -31.64 16.21 -0.81
C GLN A 383 -30.14 16.12 -1.11
N GLU A 384 -29.29 16.58 -0.18
CA GLU A 384 -27.84 16.50 -0.29
C GLU A 384 -27.36 15.04 -0.30
N LEU A 385 -27.98 14.19 0.51
CA LEU A 385 -27.71 12.76 0.59
C LEU A 385 -28.06 12.06 -0.74
N GLU A 386 -29.24 12.31 -1.29
CA GLU A 386 -29.63 11.79 -2.61
C GLU A 386 -28.66 12.24 -3.70
N ASN A 387 -28.30 13.52 -3.71
CA ASN A 387 -27.36 14.08 -4.68
C ASN A 387 -25.98 13.44 -4.54
N PHE A 388 -25.53 13.19 -3.33
CA PHE A 388 -24.26 12.52 -3.04
C PHE A 388 -24.26 11.08 -3.55
N ILE A 389 -25.31 10.31 -3.25
CA ILE A 389 -25.47 8.93 -3.71
C ILE A 389 -25.56 8.88 -5.24
N LYS A 390 -26.36 9.76 -5.86
CA LYS A 390 -26.48 9.89 -7.32
C LYS A 390 -25.13 10.23 -7.96
N LYS A 391 -24.36 11.17 -7.37
CA LYS A 391 -23.03 11.54 -7.86
C LYS A 391 -22.04 10.37 -7.77
N ARG A 392 -22.08 9.58 -6.69
CA ARG A 392 -21.23 8.40 -6.51
C ARG A 392 -21.60 7.25 -7.44
N ALA A 393 -22.89 7.06 -7.74
CA ALA A 393 -23.36 6.07 -8.69
C ALA A 393 -23.05 6.46 -10.15
N ASN A 394 -23.15 7.76 -10.47
CA ASN A 394 -22.94 8.29 -11.81
C ASN A 394 -21.49 8.63 -12.13
N SER A 395 -20.60 8.67 -11.13
CA SER A 395 -19.17 8.67 -11.37
C SER A 395 -18.77 7.28 -11.89
N LYS A 396 -19.03 7.02 -13.17
CA LYS A 396 -18.26 6.03 -13.92
C LYS A 396 -16.78 6.34 -13.64
N PRO A 397 -15.91 5.35 -13.48
CA PRO A 397 -14.47 5.59 -13.39
C PRO A 397 -14.05 6.19 -14.74
N THR A 398 -14.15 7.52 -14.83
CA THR A 398 -13.67 8.26 -15.97
C THR A 398 -12.16 8.06 -15.95
N HIS A 399 -11.65 7.29 -16.91
CA HIS A 399 -10.27 7.34 -17.32
C HIS A 399 -9.90 8.82 -17.38
N ARG A 400 -9.13 9.30 -16.40
CA ARG A 400 -8.75 10.72 -16.27
C ARG A 400 -7.90 11.07 -17.48
N ARG A 401 -8.51 11.57 -18.55
CA ARG A 401 -7.82 12.48 -19.48
C ARG A 401 -7.56 13.75 -18.68
N TYR A 402 -6.32 13.93 -18.26
CA TYR A 402 -5.87 15.15 -17.59
C TYR A 402 -5.99 16.32 -18.56
N HIS A 403 -7.01 17.15 -18.36
CA HIS A 403 -6.99 18.53 -18.82
C HIS A 403 -6.01 19.30 -17.93
N THR A 404 -5.08 19.99 -18.57
CA THR A 404 -4.12 20.91 -17.99
C THR A 404 -4.83 22.13 -17.37
N PHE A 405 -4.33 22.51 -16.18
CA PHE A 405 -4.58 23.72 -15.38
C PHE A 405 -5.90 23.86 -14.59
N SER A 406 -5.84 23.73 -13.26
CA SER A 406 -5.61 24.86 -12.33
C SER A 406 -5.71 24.39 -10.85
N ASN A 407 -5.04 25.12 -9.97
CA ASN A 407 -4.93 24.90 -8.52
C ASN A 407 -6.27 24.60 -7.81
N SER A 408 -6.39 23.43 -7.17
CA SER A 408 -7.07 23.31 -5.87
C SER A 408 -6.65 22.02 -5.17
N PHE A 409 -6.25 22.15 -3.91
CA PHE A 409 -6.10 21.10 -2.91
C PHE A 409 -7.31 20.15 -2.91
N ASP A 410 -7.06 18.83 -2.91
CA ASP A 410 -7.56 17.94 -1.85
C ASP A 410 -7.03 16.51 -2.04
N ASN A 411 -6.52 15.96 -0.93
CA ASN A 411 -6.07 14.59 -0.76
C ASN A 411 -7.29 13.67 -0.58
N THR A 412 -7.36 12.59 -1.35
CA THR A 412 -7.95 11.30 -0.93
C THR A 412 -7.45 10.22 -1.89
N LEU A 413 -6.68 9.27 -1.36
CA LEU A 413 -6.22 8.07 -2.05
C LEU A 413 -7.05 6.89 -1.53
N THR A 414 -7.77 6.23 -2.41
CA THR A 414 -8.30 4.87 -2.18
C THR A 414 -7.77 3.99 -3.31
N ILE A 415 -6.96 3.00 -2.92
CA ILE A 415 -6.48 1.91 -3.77
C ILE A 415 -7.49 0.77 -3.60
N GLU A 416 -8.30 0.50 -4.61
CA GLU A 416 -9.08 -0.75 -4.68
C GLU A 416 -8.46 -1.65 -5.76
N ASN A 417 -7.83 -2.74 -5.32
CA ASN A 417 -7.49 -3.89 -6.15
C ASN A 417 -8.77 -4.72 -6.38
N LYS A 418 -9.21 -4.83 -7.65
CA LYS A 418 -10.16 -5.87 -8.07
C LYS A 418 -9.56 -6.72 -9.17
N ILE A 419 -9.03 -7.86 -8.75
CA ILE A 419 -8.75 -9.03 -9.59
C ILE A 419 -10.10 -9.56 -10.09
N THR A 420 -10.31 -9.56 -11.41
CA THR A 420 -11.50 -10.14 -12.03
C THR A 420 -11.09 -11.44 -12.73
N LYS A 421 -11.66 -12.57 -12.30
CA LYS A 421 -11.56 -13.87 -12.98
C LYS A 421 -12.40 -13.87 -14.27
N PRO A 422 -11.97 -14.52 -15.37
CA PRO A 422 -12.83 -14.82 -16.50
C PRO A 422 -13.32 -16.28 -16.47
N GLN A 423 -14.60 -16.52 -16.77
CA GLN A 423 -15.15 -17.76 -17.35
C GLN A 423 -16.69 -17.65 -17.47
N PRO A 424 -17.38 -18.46 -18.31
CA PRO A 424 -17.10 -18.79 -19.70
C PRO A 424 -18.35 -18.59 -20.60
N GLU A 425 -18.17 -18.93 -21.88
CA GLU A 425 -19.04 -18.83 -23.07
C GLU A 425 -20.55 -19.15 -22.93
N SER A 426 -21.37 -18.58 -23.84
CA SER A 426 -22.11 -19.42 -24.81
C SER A 426 -22.76 -18.67 -25.99
N LYS A 427 -22.57 -19.27 -27.18
CA LYS A 427 -23.50 -19.48 -28.31
C LYS A 427 -23.91 -18.32 -29.25
N LYS A 428 -23.37 -18.46 -30.48
CA LYS A 428 -24.04 -18.52 -31.81
C LYS A 428 -25.08 -17.44 -32.16
N PHE A 429 -24.83 -16.70 -33.24
CA PHE A 429 -25.77 -16.58 -34.36
C PHE A 429 -25.05 -16.35 -35.70
N LEU A 430 -25.19 -17.34 -36.58
CA LEU A 430 -25.01 -17.26 -38.02
C LEU A 430 -26.28 -16.62 -38.61
N ARG A 431 -26.19 -15.47 -39.28
CA ARG A 431 -27.10 -15.17 -40.40
C ARG A 431 -26.57 -14.07 -41.32
N VAL A 432 -26.13 -14.56 -42.48
CA VAL A 432 -26.12 -13.94 -43.81
C VAL A 432 -27.24 -12.91 -44.00
N LYS A 433 -26.89 -11.73 -44.56
CA LYS A 433 -27.53 -11.18 -45.78
C LYS A 433 -26.81 -9.93 -46.30
N ASN A 434 -26.19 -10.12 -47.45
CA ASN A 434 -25.86 -9.09 -48.43
C ASN A 434 -27.08 -8.21 -48.75
N LYS A 435 -26.91 -6.89 -48.80
CA LYS A 435 -27.62 -6.01 -49.74
C LYS A 435 -26.71 -4.85 -50.17
N SER A 436 -26.22 -5.00 -51.39
CA SER A 436 -25.78 -3.95 -52.29
C SER A 436 -26.92 -2.98 -52.60
N ILE A 437 -26.72 -1.67 -52.41
CA ILE A 437 -27.46 -0.63 -53.14
C ILE A 437 -26.51 0.53 -53.43
N THR A 438 -26.13 0.67 -54.70
CA THR A 438 -25.57 1.88 -55.32
C THR A 438 -26.72 2.69 -55.98
N PRO A 439 -26.49 3.92 -56.47
CA PRO A 439 -27.19 5.12 -56.01
C PRO A 439 -28.29 5.58 -56.98
N GLN A 440 -29.20 6.43 -56.50
CA GLN A 440 -30.08 7.22 -57.38
C GLN A 440 -29.74 8.71 -57.29
N LEU A 441 -29.28 9.25 -58.43
CA LEU A 441 -29.46 10.64 -58.79
C LEU A 441 -30.96 10.94 -58.92
N ALA A 442 -31.42 12.04 -58.31
CA ALA A 442 -32.43 12.88 -58.92
C ALA A 442 -32.35 14.31 -58.38
N ARG A 443 -32.37 15.25 -59.34
CA ARG A 443 -32.42 16.70 -59.21
C ARG A 443 -33.70 17.16 -58.51
N SER A 444 -33.66 18.29 -57.81
CA SER A 444 -34.49 19.46 -58.15
C SER A 444 -34.24 20.66 -57.20
N SER A 445 -33.60 21.69 -57.76
CA SER A 445 -34.03 23.09 -57.82
C SER A 445 -34.75 23.80 -56.65
N LYS A 446 -34.23 25.01 -56.39
CA LYS A 446 -34.90 26.33 -56.17
C LYS A 446 -35.00 26.90 -54.74
N ASN A 447 -34.21 27.97 -54.59
CA ASN A 447 -34.57 29.33 -54.14
C ASN A 447 -35.10 29.58 -52.72
N LYS A 448 -34.35 30.39 -51.96
CA LYS A 448 -34.71 31.74 -51.43
C LYS A 448 -33.50 32.28 -50.63
N LEU A 449 -32.86 33.38 -51.01
CA LEU A 449 -33.17 34.80 -50.76
C LEU A 449 -32.98 35.26 -49.30
N SER A 450 -32.45 36.48 -49.18
CA SER A 450 -31.97 37.24 -47.99
C SER A 450 -30.61 36.76 -47.46
N SER A 451 -29.59 37.59 -47.29
CA SER A 451 -29.45 39.06 -47.28
C SER A 451 -27.98 39.42 -47.49
#